data_AF-A0A8T6FFB4-F1
#
_entry.id   AF-A0A8T6FFB4-F1
#
_cell.length_a   1.000
_cell.length_b   1.000
_cell.length_c   1.000
_cell.angle_alpha   90.00
_cell.angle_beta   90.00
_cell.angle_gamma   90.00
#
_symmetry.space_group_name_H-M   'P 1'
#
loop_
_entity.id
_entity.type
_entity.pdbx_description
1 polymer ?
#
loop_
_entity_poly.entity_id
_entity_poly.type
_entity_poly.pdbx_seq_one_letter_code
_entity_poly.pdbx_strand_id
1 'polypeptide(L)'
;MNDPPRPRRLRPRKRFGQHFLVDQGVVEQIFRALSLAQDDHVIEVGPGHGALTGRLLTEAASVAAIEVDRDLATRLTTRFPTLRLEVADVLRTDLAEFAQRTRGHAAHTRIVGNLPYNIATPLLGQLFGLANSPNATTPNPITDIHVMLQREVADRLTARLGSADYGRLTVMAQYHCHIERLFDVHATSFRPAPKVRSA
;
A
#
# COMPACT_ATOMS: atom_id res chain seq x y z
N MET A 1 19.89 17.95 38.21
CA MET A 1 19.26 16.74 37.63
C MET A 1 18.50 17.17 36.39
N ASN A 2 19.07 16.94 35.22
CA ASN A 2 18.42 17.26 33.94
C ASN A 2 17.66 16.01 33.48
N ASP A 3 16.35 16.13 33.39
CA ASP A 3 15.46 15.11 32.84
C ASP A 3 15.77 14.96 31.33
N PRO A 4 15.96 13.74 30.79
CA PRO A 4 16.26 13.57 29.37
C PRO A 4 15.08 14.04 28.50
N PRO A 5 15.34 14.64 27.33
CA PRO A 5 14.27 15.13 26.45
C PRO A 5 13.41 13.97 25.96
N ARG A 6 12.10 14.03 26.25
CA ARG A 6 11.12 13.04 25.76
C ARG A 6 11.14 12.99 24.22
N PRO A 7 11.02 11.79 23.61
CA PRO A 7 11.04 11.66 22.16
C PRO A 7 9.89 12.46 21.54
N ARG A 8 10.26 13.38 20.63
CA ARG A 8 9.36 14.28 19.92
C ARG A 8 8.42 13.44 19.04
N ARG A 9 7.18 13.21 19.49
CA ARG A 9 6.08 12.65 18.69
C ARG A 9 5.90 13.54 17.45
N LEU A 10 6.28 13.04 16.27
CA LEU A 10 6.01 13.74 15.01
C LEU A 10 4.50 13.79 14.81
N ARG A 11 3.98 15.01 14.65
CA ARG A 11 2.60 15.20 14.21
C ARG A 11 2.54 14.82 12.72
N PRO A 12 1.53 14.06 12.27
CA PRO A 12 1.29 13.84 10.85
C PRO A 12 1.33 15.18 10.11
N ARG A 13 2.07 15.26 9.02
CA ARG A 13 2.03 16.46 8.18
C ARG A 13 0.66 16.48 7.52
N LYS A 14 -0.20 17.43 7.93
CA LYS A 14 -1.58 17.59 7.40
C LYS A 14 -1.65 17.57 5.86
N ARG A 15 -0.55 17.92 5.17
CA ARG A 15 -0.47 17.92 3.69
C ARG A 15 -0.65 16.55 3.03
N PHE A 16 -0.47 15.43 3.76
CA PHE A 16 -0.47 14.10 3.17
C PHE A 16 -1.64 13.20 3.62
N GLY A 17 -2.56 13.69 4.47
CA GLY A 17 -3.72 12.89 4.90
C GLY A 17 -3.36 11.58 5.61
N GLN A 18 -2.20 11.51 6.27
CA GLN A 18 -1.66 10.27 6.82
C GLN A 18 -2.46 9.76 8.02
N HIS A 19 -2.95 8.51 7.91
CA HIS A 19 -3.55 7.72 8.97
C HIS A 19 -2.70 6.48 9.17
N PHE A 20 -1.95 6.38 10.28
CA PHE A 20 -1.05 5.25 10.49
C PHE A 20 -1.77 4.09 11.13
N LEU A 21 -1.70 2.90 10.52
CA LEU A 21 -2.20 1.67 11.10
C LEU A 21 -1.42 1.34 12.38
N VAL A 22 -2.12 1.16 13.50
CA VAL A 22 -1.53 0.83 14.81
C VAL A 22 -2.07 -0.47 15.41
N ASP A 23 -3.18 -0.96 14.87
CA ASP A 23 -3.87 -2.16 15.35
C ASP A 23 -3.21 -3.43 14.83
N GLN A 24 -2.63 -4.20 15.74
CA GLN A 24 -1.93 -5.43 15.39
C GLN A 24 -2.90 -6.51 14.90
N GLY A 25 -4.17 -6.52 15.35
CA GLY A 25 -5.16 -7.49 14.86
C GLY A 25 -5.47 -7.30 13.37
N VAL A 26 -5.54 -6.04 12.93
CA VAL A 26 -5.72 -5.70 11.50
C VAL A 26 -4.47 -6.06 10.70
N VAL A 27 -3.27 -5.80 11.23
CA VAL A 27 -2.01 -6.23 10.61
C VAL A 27 -2.02 -7.75 10.39
N GLU A 28 -2.38 -8.53 11.41
CA GLU A 28 -2.49 -9.99 11.29
C GLU A 28 -3.49 -10.43 10.22
N GLN A 29 -4.64 -9.76 10.10
CA GLN A 29 -5.62 -10.05 9.05
C GLN A 29 -5.08 -9.77 7.65
N ILE A 30 -4.34 -8.66 7.48
CA ILE A 30 -3.68 -8.33 6.20
C ILE A 30 -2.70 -9.44 5.81
N PHE A 31 -1.83 -9.89 6.72
CA PHE A 31 -0.85 -10.94 6.42
C PHE A 31 -1.50 -12.29 6.08
N ARG A 32 -2.61 -12.64 6.76
CA ARG A 32 -3.38 -13.84 6.41
C ARG A 32 -3.95 -13.75 5.00
N ALA A 33 -4.47 -12.59 4.61
CA ALA A 33 -4.99 -12.38 3.26
C ALA A 33 -3.88 -12.40 2.19
N LEU A 34 -2.73 -11.77 2.48
CA LEU A 34 -1.58 -11.78 1.58
C LEU A 34 -1.10 -13.20 1.28
N SER A 35 -1.09 -14.10 2.27
CA SER A 35 -0.59 -15.47 2.08
C SER A 35 0.78 -15.48 1.38
N LEU A 36 1.74 -14.76 1.97
CA LEU A 36 3.08 -14.59 1.41
C LEU A 36 3.81 -15.93 1.33
N ALA A 37 4.56 -16.10 0.24
CA ALA A 37 5.45 -17.19 -0.04
C ALA A 37 6.90 -16.69 -0.14
N GLN A 38 7.85 -17.60 -0.04
CA GLN A 38 9.28 -17.29 -0.05
C GLN A 38 9.82 -16.78 -1.40
N ASP A 39 8.99 -16.75 -2.45
CA ASP A 39 9.33 -16.27 -3.79
C ASP A 39 8.58 -14.97 -4.15
N ASP A 40 7.97 -14.33 -3.15
CA ASP A 40 7.27 -13.07 -3.31
C ASP A 40 8.21 -11.87 -3.13
N HIS A 41 8.13 -10.96 -4.08
CA HIS A 41 8.58 -9.58 -3.95
C HIS A 41 7.40 -8.70 -3.54
N VAL A 42 7.56 -7.90 -2.48
CA VAL A 42 6.52 -6.98 -2.02
C VAL A 42 6.96 -5.54 -2.19
N ILE A 43 6.11 -4.75 -2.85
CA ILE A 43 6.22 -3.28 -2.92
C ILE A 43 5.22 -2.68 -1.93
N GLU A 44 5.73 -2.05 -0.88
CA GLU A 44 4.93 -1.30 0.10
C GLU A 44 4.83 0.18 -0.30
N VAL A 45 3.62 0.63 -0.65
CA VAL A 45 3.33 2.02 -0.96
C VAL A 45 2.89 2.74 0.31
N GLY A 46 3.66 3.76 0.71
CA GLY A 46 3.39 4.55 1.91
C GLY A 46 3.55 3.75 3.22
N PRO A 47 4.74 3.17 3.49
CA PRO A 47 5.01 2.40 4.71
C PRO A 47 4.76 3.19 6.00
N GLY A 48 4.88 4.52 5.97
CA GLY A 48 4.65 5.38 7.12
C GLY A 48 5.59 5.08 8.29
N HIS A 49 5.05 4.55 9.39
CA HIS A 49 5.86 4.13 10.56
C HIS A 49 6.39 2.68 10.45
N GLY A 50 6.09 2.01 9.35
CA GLY A 50 6.47 0.64 9.06
C GLY A 50 5.64 -0.38 9.83
N ALA A 51 4.32 -0.22 9.82
CA ALA A 51 3.38 -1.13 10.48
C ALA A 51 3.40 -2.53 9.84
N LEU A 52 3.57 -2.60 8.52
CA LEU A 52 3.68 -3.86 7.77
C LEU A 52 5.15 -4.19 7.46
N THR A 53 5.96 -3.17 7.15
CA THR A 53 7.36 -3.29 6.70
C THR A 53 8.20 -4.33 7.42
N GLY A 54 8.19 -4.32 8.76
CA GLY A 54 9.05 -5.21 9.55
C GLY A 54 8.74 -6.69 9.32
N ARG A 55 7.46 -7.03 9.21
CA ARG A 55 7.01 -8.41 9.00
C ARG A 55 7.08 -8.82 7.52
N LEU A 56 6.87 -7.88 6.59
CA LEU A 56 7.14 -8.11 5.18
C LEU A 56 8.61 -8.52 4.97
N LEU A 57 9.55 -7.82 5.62
CA LEU A 57 10.99 -8.09 5.52
C LEU A 57 11.39 -9.47 6.06
N THR A 58 10.57 -10.08 6.91
CA THR A 58 10.83 -11.43 7.45
C THR A 58 10.17 -12.54 6.65
N GLU A 59 9.08 -12.25 5.94
CA GLU A 59 8.25 -13.29 5.28
C GLU A 59 8.42 -13.33 3.75
N ALA A 60 8.74 -12.19 3.12
CA ALA A 60 8.91 -12.09 1.67
C ALA A 60 10.36 -12.32 1.24
N ALA A 61 10.56 -12.74 -0.02
CA ALA A 61 11.88 -12.90 -0.63
C ALA A 61 12.63 -11.57 -0.71
N SER A 62 11.91 -10.50 -1.05
CA SER A 62 12.44 -9.16 -1.14
C SER A 62 11.34 -8.12 -0.90
N VAL A 63 11.71 -7.01 -0.26
CA VAL A 63 10.78 -5.91 0.00
C VAL A 63 11.38 -4.60 -0.47
N ALA A 64 10.56 -3.83 -1.16
CA ALA A 64 10.83 -2.45 -1.50
C ALA A 64 9.69 -1.55 -1.04
N ALA A 65 9.98 -0.28 -0.80
CA ALA A 65 8.97 0.68 -0.37
C ALA A 65 9.14 2.03 -1.05
N ILE A 66 8.02 2.74 -1.24
CA ILE A 66 7.98 4.11 -1.75
C ILE A 66 7.33 5.00 -0.69
N GLU A 67 8.08 5.99 -0.19
CA GLU A 67 7.60 6.92 0.84
C GLU A 67 7.83 8.38 0.42
N VAL A 68 6.76 9.17 0.41
CA VAL A 68 6.82 10.58 0.01
C VAL A 68 7.33 11.49 1.13
N ASP A 69 7.16 11.09 2.39
CA ASP A 69 7.63 11.84 3.56
C ASP A 69 9.08 11.49 3.91
N ARG A 70 9.99 12.41 3.59
CA ARG A 70 11.43 12.33 3.90
C ARG A 70 11.75 12.02 5.37
N ASP A 71 10.95 12.54 6.30
CA ASP A 71 11.20 12.33 7.74
C ASP A 71 10.87 10.90 8.14
N LEU A 72 9.78 10.34 7.58
CA LEU A 72 9.41 8.93 7.78
C LEU A 72 10.39 8.01 7.09
N ALA A 73 10.78 8.35 5.86
CA ALA A 73 11.76 7.58 5.11
C ALA A 73 13.09 7.45 5.85
N THR A 74 13.60 8.56 6.39
CA THR A 74 14.83 8.55 7.21
C THR A 74 14.72 7.59 8.39
N ARG A 75 13.58 7.60 9.10
CA ARG A 75 13.32 6.70 10.24
C ARG A 75 13.22 5.25 9.81
N LEU A 76 12.59 4.98 8.67
CA LEU A 76 12.47 3.64 8.11
C LEU A 76 13.85 3.08 7.75
N THR A 77 14.71 3.87 7.11
CA THR A 77 16.09 3.44 6.82
C THR A 77 16.90 3.18 8.08
N THR A 78 16.76 3.99 9.13
CA THR A 78 17.42 3.71 10.42
C THR A 78 16.88 2.43 11.07
N ARG A 79 15.56 2.21 11.03
CA ARG A 79 14.91 1.08 11.70
C ARG A 79 15.06 -0.23 10.91
N PHE A 80 15.10 -0.16 9.59
CA PHE A 80 15.15 -1.28 8.66
C PHE A 80 16.27 -1.04 7.63
N PRO A 81 17.55 -1.24 8.00
CA PRO A 81 18.69 -0.93 7.13
C PRO A 81 18.72 -1.73 5.81
N THR A 82 18.04 -2.87 5.76
CA THR A 82 17.96 -3.74 4.59
C THR A 82 16.80 -3.38 3.65
N LEU A 83 15.92 -2.45 4.02
CA LEU A 83 14.78 -2.03 3.21
C LEU A 83 15.25 -1.27 1.97
N ARG A 84 14.81 -1.72 0.78
CA ARG A 84 14.97 -0.96 -0.46
C ARG A 84 13.95 0.17 -0.51
N LEU A 85 14.32 1.33 0.01
CA LEU A 85 13.41 2.48 0.13
C LEU A 85 13.70 3.55 -0.94
N GLU A 86 12.66 3.95 -1.66
CA GLU A 86 12.68 5.13 -2.52
C GLU A 86 11.86 6.27 -1.90
N VAL A 87 12.47 7.45 -1.85
CA VAL A 87 11.79 8.66 -1.38
C VAL A 87 11.18 9.40 -2.55
N ALA A 88 9.97 9.03 -2.93
CA ALA A 88 9.28 9.57 -4.09
C ALA A 88 7.77 9.70 -3.89
N ASP A 89 7.13 10.47 -4.75
CA ASP A 89 5.69 10.44 -4.94
C ASP A 89 5.37 9.26 -5.85
N VAL A 90 4.66 8.26 -5.32
CA VAL A 90 4.29 7.04 -6.06
C VAL A 90 3.54 7.34 -7.36
N LEU A 91 2.77 8.45 -7.42
CA LEU A 91 2.05 8.84 -8.63
C LEU A 91 2.99 9.27 -9.77
N ARG A 92 4.26 9.56 -9.46
CA ARG A 92 5.30 9.97 -10.40
C ARG A 92 6.37 8.90 -10.62
N THR A 93 6.27 7.77 -9.93
CA THR A 93 7.21 6.66 -10.06
C THR A 93 6.76 5.71 -11.17
N ASP A 94 7.69 5.29 -12.02
CA ASP A 94 7.46 4.14 -12.91
C ASP A 94 7.50 2.87 -12.07
N LEU A 95 6.32 2.36 -11.73
CA LEU A 95 6.18 1.18 -10.89
C LEU A 95 6.66 -0.11 -11.58
N ALA A 96 6.66 -0.18 -12.92
CA ALA A 96 7.18 -1.34 -13.63
C ALA A 96 8.70 -1.39 -13.55
N GLU A 97 9.37 -0.27 -13.83
CA GLU A 97 10.81 -0.16 -13.67
C GLU A 97 11.22 -0.38 -12.20
N PHE A 98 10.48 0.21 -11.26
CA PHE A 98 10.70 0.03 -9.83
C PHE A 98 10.60 -1.44 -9.39
N ALA A 99 9.56 -2.15 -9.83
CA ALA A 99 9.41 -3.58 -9.56
C ALA A 99 10.58 -4.38 -10.14
N GLN A 100 10.93 -4.13 -11.41
CA GLN A 100 12.00 -4.86 -12.08
C GLN A 100 13.37 -4.69 -11.40
N ARG A 101 13.71 -3.46 -10.99
CA ARG A 101 15.00 -3.18 -10.35
C ARG A 101 15.08 -3.64 -8.88
N THR A 102 13.95 -3.90 -8.23
CA THR A 102 13.92 -4.24 -6.79
C THR A 102 13.55 -5.70 -6.49
N ARG A 103 12.88 -6.41 -7.41
CA ARG A 103 12.42 -7.78 -7.19
C ARG A 103 13.51 -8.81 -6.93
N GLY A 104 14.71 -8.61 -7.47
CA GLY A 104 15.78 -9.60 -7.44
C GLY A 104 15.39 -10.86 -8.23
N HIS A 105 15.45 -12.03 -7.58
CA HIS A 105 15.11 -13.33 -8.19
C HIS A 105 13.65 -13.76 -7.97
N ALA A 106 12.87 -12.97 -7.23
CA ALA A 106 11.48 -13.28 -6.92
C ALA A 106 10.62 -13.45 -8.19
N ALA A 107 9.80 -14.50 -8.24
CA ALA A 107 8.91 -14.78 -9.37
C ALA A 107 7.65 -13.91 -9.37
N HIS A 108 7.15 -13.54 -8.18
CA HIS A 108 5.87 -12.85 -8.02
C HIS A 108 6.07 -11.46 -7.44
N THR A 109 5.44 -10.42 -8.01
CA THR A 109 5.40 -9.09 -7.39
C THR A 109 4.02 -8.79 -6.85
N ARG A 110 3.94 -8.34 -5.61
CA ARG A 110 2.70 -7.96 -4.93
C ARG A 110 2.82 -6.52 -4.45
N ILE A 111 1.71 -5.78 -4.51
CA ILE A 111 1.67 -4.40 -4.05
C ILE A 111 0.80 -4.32 -2.82
N VAL A 112 1.34 -3.72 -1.75
CA VAL A 112 0.62 -3.52 -0.49
C VAL A 112 0.64 -2.05 -0.11
N GLY A 113 -0.43 -1.55 0.49
CA GLY A 113 -0.41 -0.15 0.92
C GLY A 113 -1.64 0.29 1.69
N ASN A 114 -1.42 1.13 2.70
CA ASN A 114 -2.48 1.90 3.34
C ASN A 114 -2.54 3.27 2.67
N LEU A 115 -3.29 3.34 1.57
CA LEU A 115 -3.21 4.47 0.65
C LEU A 115 -3.96 5.70 1.21
N PRO A 116 -3.32 6.88 1.22
CA PRO A 116 -4.04 8.13 1.46
C PRO A 116 -5.17 8.30 0.43
N TYR A 117 -6.34 8.67 0.92
CA TYR A 117 -7.57 8.70 0.12
C TYR A 117 -7.49 9.61 -1.11
N ASN A 118 -6.72 10.69 -1.01
CA ASN A 118 -6.52 11.65 -2.10
C ASN A 118 -5.67 11.13 -3.26
N ILE A 119 -4.92 10.04 -3.07
CA ILE A 119 -4.09 9.43 -4.13
C ILE A 119 -4.58 8.06 -4.59
N ALA A 120 -5.53 7.45 -3.86
CA ALA A 120 -5.96 6.08 -4.12
C ALA A 120 -6.50 5.88 -5.54
N THR A 121 -7.44 6.71 -6.00
CA THR A 121 -8.03 6.58 -7.34
C THR A 121 -7.01 6.75 -8.48
N PRO A 122 -6.16 7.81 -8.52
CA PRO A 122 -5.16 7.91 -9.59
C PRO A 122 -4.12 6.78 -9.53
N LEU A 123 -3.71 6.34 -8.34
CA LEU A 123 -2.79 5.22 -8.20
C LEU A 123 -3.41 3.92 -8.73
N LEU A 124 -4.66 3.62 -8.38
CA LEU A 124 -5.38 2.46 -8.93
C LEU A 124 -5.44 2.51 -10.46
N GLY A 125 -5.67 3.68 -11.05
CA GLY A 125 -5.61 3.87 -12.50
C GLY A 125 -4.25 3.53 -13.11
N GLN A 126 -3.15 3.93 -12.47
CA GLN A 126 -1.80 3.55 -12.91
C GLN A 126 -1.58 2.04 -12.80
N LEU A 127 -1.96 1.43 -11.67
CA LEU A 127 -1.83 -0.01 -11.44
C LEU A 127 -2.61 -0.84 -12.46
N PHE A 128 -3.83 -0.41 -12.80
CA PHE A 128 -4.63 -1.05 -13.84
C PHE A 128 -4.01 -0.90 -15.25
N GLY A 129 -3.36 0.23 -15.51
CA GLY A 129 -2.61 0.45 -16.76
C GLY A 129 -1.44 -0.51 -16.93
N LEU A 130 -0.76 -0.89 -15.84
CA LEU A 130 0.33 -1.87 -15.87
C LEU A 130 -0.15 -3.26 -16.29
N ALA A 131 -1.38 -3.64 -15.93
CA ALA A 131 -1.96 -4.93 -16.30
C ALA A 131 -2.20 -5.09 -17.82
N ASN A 132 -2.29 -3.98 -18.56
CA ASN A 132 -2.75 -3.95 -19.95
C ASN A 132 -1.71 -3.49 -20.97
N SER A 133 -0.41 -3.46 -20.66
CA SER A 133 0.60 -2.97 -21.60
C SER A 133 0.69 -3.88 -22.85
N PRO A 134 0.15 -3.47 -24.01
CA PRO A 134 0.04 -4.33 -25.20
C PRO A 134 1.39 -4.55 -25.89
N ASN A 135 2.40 -3.75 -25.53
CA ASN A 135 3.75 -3.77 -26.07
C ASN A 135 4.77 -4.36 -25.09
N ALA A 136 4.32 -4.91 -23.97
CA ALA A 136 5.22 -5.52 -23.00
C ALA A 136 5.65 -6.91 -23.51
N THR A 137 6.88 -7.00 -24.01
CA THR A 137 7.60 -8.28 -24.23
C THR A 137 7.76 -9.09 -22.93
N THR A 138 7.40 -8.51 -21.78
CA THR A 138 7.49 -9.12 -20.45
C THR A 138 6.07 -9.26 -19.87
N PRO A 139 5.67 -10.43 -19.33
CA PRO A 139 4.37 -10.59 -18.68
C PRO A 139 4.18 -9.58 -17.53
N ASN A 140 2.92 -9.25 -17.24
CA ASN A 140 2.54 -8.36 -16.13
C ASN A 140 3.30 -8.78 -14.86
N PRO A 141 4.15 -7.91 -14.29
CA PRO A 141 4.95 -8.29 -13.13
C PRO A 141 4.09 -8.44 -11.86
N ILE A 142 2.91 -7.81 -11.81
CA ILE A 142 2.08 -7.74 -10.60
C ILE A 142 1.11 -8.91 -10.56
N THR A 143 1.24 -9.73 -9.51
CA THR A 143 0.39 -10.88 -9.20
C THR A 143 -0.91 -10.45 -8.52
N ASP A 144 -0.81 -9.60 -7.50
CA ASP A 144 -1.97 -9.09 -6.76
C ASP A 144 -1.68 -7.73 -6.09
N ILE A 145 -2.75 -7.04 -5.70
CA ILE A 145 -2.73 -5.73 -5.06
C ILE A 145 -3.62 -5.77 -3.82
N HIS A 146 -3.03 -5.51 -2.66
CA HIS A 146 -3.71 -5.47 -1.36
C HIS A 146 -3.62 -4.08 -0.77
N VAL A 147 -4.68 -3.29 -0.95
CA VAL A 147 -4.69 -1.90 -0.51
C VAL A 147 -5.85 -1.64 0.44
N MET A 148 -5.56 -0.90 1.50
CA MET A 148 -6.60 -0.40 2.39
C MET A 148 -7.07 0.95 1.86
N LEU A 149 -8.40 1.07 1.72
CA LEU A 149 -9.08 2.19 1.13
C LEU A 149 -10.15 2.74 2.08
N GLN A 150 -10.76 3.83 1.66
CA GLN A 150 -12.00 4.31 2.24
C GLN A 150 -13.12 3.32 1.89
N ARG A 151 -13.99 2.99 2.85
CA ARG A 151 -15.05 1.99 2.60
C ARG A 151 -15.92 2.35 1.39
N GLU A 152 -16.29 3.61 1.22
CA GLU A 152 -17.07 4.07 0.05
C GLU A 152 -16.35 3.83 -1.29
N VAL A 153 -15.01 3.87 -1.30
CA VAL A 153 -14.21 3.61 -2.50
C VAL A 153 -14.18 2.10 -2.76
N ALA A 154 -14.00 1.27 -1.74
CA ALA A 154 -14.05 -0.19 -1.84
C ALA A 154 -15.43 -0.68 -2.31
N ASP A 155 -16.51 -0.10 -1.76
CA ASP A 155 -17.89 -0.41 -2.14
C ASP A 155 -18.14 -0.08 -3.63
N ARG A 156 -17.59 1.04 -4.14
CA ARG A 156 -17.64 1.38 -5.57
C ARG A 156 -16.81 0.46 -6.46
N LEU A 157 -15.62 0.04 -6.02
CA LEU A 157 -14.77 -0.88 -6.79
C LEU A 157 -15.41 -2.26 -6.94
N THR A 158 -16.16 -2.71 -5.94
CA THR A 158 -16.81 -4.03 -5.88
C THR A 158 -18.30 -4.00 -6.24
N ALA A 159 -18.82 -2.83 -6.62
CA ALA A 159 -20.23 -2.64 -6.96
C ALA A 159 -20.68 -3.57 -8.10
N ARG A 160 -21.92 -4.08 -8.01
CA ARG A 160 -22.55 -4.90 -9.06
C ARG A 160 -23.31 -4.01 -10.04
N LEU A 161 -23.43 -4.47 -11.29
CA LEU A 161 -24.21 -3.79 -12.32
C LEU A 161 -25.63 -3.48 -11.80
N GLY A 162 -26.06 -2.23 -11.95
CA GLY A 162 -27.38 -1.74 -11.51
C GLY A 162 -27.47 -1.32 -10.04
N SER A 163 -26.42 -1.45 -9.25
CA SER A 163 -26.36 -0.88 -7.89
C SER A 163 -26.08 0.63 -7.91
N ALA A 164 -26.43 1.34 -6.83
CA ALA A 164 -26.22 2.79 -6.71
C ALA A 164 -24.73 3.21 -6.77
N ASP A 165 -23.83 2.35 -6.31
CA ASP A 165 -22.38 2.59 -6.30
C ASP A 165 -21.70 2.24 -7.64
N TYR A 166 -22.44 1.59 -8.56
CA TYR A 166 -21.92 1.19 -9.87
C TYR A 166 -21.67 2.42 -10.75
N GLY A 167 -20.45 2.55 -11.25
CA GLY A 167 -20.12 3.62 -12.17
C GLY A 167 -18.76 3.46 -12.82
N ARG A 168 -18.18 4.59 -13.28
CA ARG A 168 -16.91 4.60 -14.02
C ARG A 168 -15.78 3.86 -13.31
N LEU A 169 -15.63 4.06 -12.00
CA LEU A 169 -14.57 3.42 -11.21
C LEU A 169 -14.74 1.90 -11.19
N THR A 170 -15.97 1.42 -10.99
CA THR A 170 -16.32 0.00 -11.04
C THR A 170 -15.95 -0.63 -12.38
N VAL A 171 -16.38 0.01 -13.47
CA VAL A 171 -16.13 -0.48 -14.84
C VAL A 171 -14.64 -0.55 -15.13
N MET A 172 -13.90 0.52 -14.84
CA MET A 172 -12.45 0.52 -15.04
C MET A 172 -11.80 -0.60 -14.24
N ALA A 173 -12.10 -0.69 -12.95
CA ALA A 173 -11.40 -1.60 -12.06
C ALA A 173 -11.72 -3.08 -12.38
N GLN A 174 -13.00 -3.43 -12.57
CA GLN A 174 -13.44 -4.80 -12.87
C GLN A 174 -13.09 -5.24 -14.30
N TYR A 175 -12.83 -4.30 -15.22
CA TYR A 175 -12.31 -4.63 -16.55
C TYR A 175 -10.87 -5.12 -16.50
N HIS A 176 -10.05 -4.56 -15.59
CA HIS A 176 -8.62 -4.88 -15.50
C HIS A 176 -8.30 -6.00 -14.52
N CYS A 177 -9.07 -6.15 -13.44
CA CYS A 177 -8.76 -7.06 -12.35
C CYS A 177 -10.02 -7.72 -11.79
N HIS A 178 -9.85 -8.91 -11.21
CA HIS A 178 -10.80 -9.41 -10.23
C HIS A 178 -10.62 -8.63 -8.92
N ILE A 179 -11.71 -8.13 -8.34
CA ILE A 179 -11.66 -7.29 -7.15
C ILE A 179 -12.57 -7.88 -6.09
N GLU A 180 -12.00 -8.04 -4.90
CA GLU A 180 -12.70 -8.51 -3.71
C GLU A 180 -12.48 -7.53 -2.55
N ARG A 181 -13.51 -7.34 -1.73
CA ARG A 181 -13.40 -6.64 -0.46
C ARG A 181 -13.16 -7.66 0.64
N LEU A 182 -11.97 -7.63 1.25
CA LEU A 182 -11.54 -8.63 2.21
C LEU A 182 -12.20 -8.47 3.59
N PHE A 183 -12.11 -7.28 4.19
CA PHE A 183 -12.74 -7.00 5.50
C PHE A 183 -12.82 -5.49 5.76
N ASP A 184 -13.76 -5.07 6.61
CA ASP A 184 -13.87 -3.67 7.06
C ASP A 184 -12.90 -3.39 8.22
N VAL A 185 -12.28 -2.21 8.24
CA VAL A 185 -11.37 -1.74 9.29
C VAL A 185 -11.95 -0.52 10.02
N HIS A 186 -11.99 -0.60 11.35
CA HIS A 186 -12.48 0.49 12.20
C HIS A 186 -11.50 1.67 12.25
N ALA A 187 -12.04 2.90 12.30
CA ALA A 187 -11.22 4.11 12.41
C ALA A 187 -10.30 4.14 13.65
N THR A 188 -10.69 3.42 14.72
CA THR A 188 -9.90 3.28 15.94
C THR A 188 -8.60 2.50 15.73
N SER A 189 -8.46 1.79 14.62
CA SER A 189 -7.25 1.04 14.25
C SER A 189 -6.12 1.95 13.73
N PHE A 190 -6.38 3.25 13.57
CA PHE A 190 -5.43 4.23 13.04
C PHE A 190 -5.10 5.35 14.01
N ARG A 191 -3.91 5.96 13.85
CA ARG A 191 -3.53 7.20 14.52
C ARG A 191 -2.92 8.20 13.53
N PRO A 192 -3.46 9.42 13.41
CA PRO A 192 -4.77 9.86 13.90
C PRO A 192 -5.89 9.01 13.29
N ALA A 193 -7.05 8.93 13.95
CA ALA A 193 -8.19 8.19 13.40
C ALA A 193 -8.77 8.93 12.17
N PRO A 194 -9.09 8.23 11.07
CA PRO A 194 -9.86 8.80 9.97
C PRO A 194 -11.29 9.10 10.41
N LYS A 195 -11.96 9.98 9.66
CA LYS A 195 -13.37 10.33 9.92
C LYS A 195 -14.35 9.26 9.46
N VAL A 196 -13.89 8.36 8.60
CA VAL A 196 -14.69 7.35 7.92
C VAL A 196 -14.07 5.98 8.13
N ARG A 197 -14.84 4.92 7.85
CA ARG A 197 -14.36 3.54 7.91
C ARG A 197 -13.47 3.24 6.71
N SER A 198 -12.57 2.28 6.92
CA SER A 198 -11.74 1.71 5.87
C SER A 198 -12.17 0.29 5.55
N ALA A 199 -11.71 -0.22 4.40
CA ALA A 199 -11.85 -1.60 3.96
C ALA A 199 -10.64 -1.98 3.09
#